data_AF-A0AAV9KCN9-F1
#
_entry.id   AF-A0AAV9KCN9-F1
#
_cell.length_a   1.000
_cell.length_b   1.000
_cell.length_c   1.000
_cell.angle_alpha   90.00
_cell.angle_beta   90.00
_cell.angle_gamma   90.00
#
_symmetry.space_group_name_H-M   'P 1'
#
loop_
_entity.id
_entity.type
_entity.pdbx_description
1 polymer ?
#
loop_
_entity_poly.entity_id
_entity_poly.type
_entity_poly.pdbx_seq_one_letter_code
_entity_poly.pdbx_strand_id
1 'polypeptide(L)'
;MAGNLIGGAALGQAFRMLSESITQAGKTSVCFDSNFRRLNSTLLSIKPVLEDIERLNKALEGRESEIDIFKKRLEEGEKLVRKSAKIKRYNVCKRWYYSKKLADLEQSTMKFFEVHGLMQSCRDRKKILVALKEEGEKLDEIYATLKDMKLNKTPRISTI
;
A
#
# COMPACT_ATOMS: atom_id res chain seq x y z
N MET A 1 -19.76 2.48 14.03
CA MET A 1 -20.41 1.36 13.34
C MET A 1 -19.44 0.83 12.29
N ALA A 2 -19.00 -0.42 12.44
CA ALA A 2 -18.26 -1.15 11.43
C ALA A 2 -19.25 -1.57 10.33
N GLY A 3 -19.02 -1.18 9.09
CA GLY A 3 -19.92 -1.48 7.99
C GLY A 3 -19.33 -1.09 6.65
N ASN A 4 -18.75 -2.09 5.98
CA ASN A 4 -18.47 -2.14 4.54
C ASN A 4 -17.53 -1.09 3.93
N LEU A 5 -16.22 -1.36 3.98
CA LEU A 5 -15.30 -0.91 2.93
C LEU A 5 -14.79 -2.10 2.10
N ILE A 6 -15.69 -3.01 1.72
CA ILE A 6 -15.42 -3.90 0.60
C ILE A 6 -16.12 -3.30 -0.62
N GLY A 7 -15.39 -2.52 -1.42
CA GLY A 7 -15.76 -2.35 -2.83
C GLY A 7 -15.82 -0.94 -3.43
N GLY A 8 -14.86 -0.05 -3.18
CA GLY A 8 -14.91 1.30 -3.78
C GLY A 8 -13.60 1.99 -4.14
N ALA A 9 -12.47 1.29 -4.25
CA ALA A 9 -11.29 1.85 -4.90
C ALA A 9 -10.59 0.81 -5.79
N ALA A 10 -9.85 1.31 -6.78
CA ALA A 10 -9.27 0.52 -7.85
C ALA A 10 -8.33 -0.61 -7.34
N LEU A 11 -7.71 -0.43 -6.17
CA LEU A 11 -6.82 -1.41 -5.54
C LEU A 11 -7.58 -2.63 -4.99
N GLY A 12 -8.63 -2.41 -4.19
CA GLY A 12 -9.48 -3.48 -3.68
C GLY A 12 -10.17 -4.27 -4.78
N GLN A 13 -10.50 -3.64 -5.91
CA GLN A 13 -11.00 -4.35 -7.09
C GLN A 13 -9.94 -5.27 -7.71
N ALA A 14 -8.72 -4.76 -7.93
CA ALA A 14 -7.63 -5.54 -8.51
C ALA A 14 -7.24 -6.74 -7.63
N PHE A 15 -7.23 -6.55 -6.30
CA PHE A 15 -7.00 -7.63 -5.33
C PHE A 15 -8.05 -8.74 -5.45
N ARG A 16 -9.33 -8.36 -5.55
CA ARG A 16 -10.44 -9.31 -5.68
C ARG A 16 -10.34 -10.10 -6.97
N MET A 17 -10.10 -9.43 -8.10
CA MET A 17 -9.97 -10.07 -9.42
C MET A 17 -8.84 -11.11 -9.44
N LEU A 18 -7.70 -10.80 -8.81
CA LEU A 18 -6.60 -11.75 -8.67
C LEU A 18 -6.99 -12.94 -7.76
N SER A 19 -7.57 -12.68 -6.59
CA SER A 19 -8.00 -13.73 -5.64
C SER A 19 -8.99 -14.71 -6.25
N GLU A 20 -9.99 -14.19 -6.96
CA GLU A 20 -11.00 -14.98 -7.68
C GLU A 20 -10.35 -15.79 -8.81
N SER A 21 -9.44 -15.18 -9.56
CA SER A 21 -8.71 -15.88 -10.63
C SER A 21 -7.85 -17.02 -10.09
N ILE A 22 -7.18 -16.84 -8.95
CA ILE A 22 -6.40 -17.91 -8.29
C ILE A 22 -7.32 -19.04 -7.85
N THR A 23 -8.44 -18.71 -7.21
CA THR A 23 -9.42 -19.69 -6.74
C THR A 23 -10.00 -20.50 -7.91
N GLN A 24 -10.39 -19.83 -8.99
CA GLN A 24 -10.93 -20.48 -10.18
C GLN A 24 -9.87 -21.31 -10.92
N ALA A 25 -8.64 -20.82 -10.98
CA ALA A 25 -7.53 -21.55 -11.58
C ALA A 25 -7.17 -22.81 -10.77
N GLY A 26 -7.23 -22.76 -9.44
CA GLY A 26 -7.02 -23.93 -8.57
C GLY A 26 -8.05 -25.02 -8.82
N LYS A 27 -9.32 -24.67 -9.01
CA LYS A 27 -10.39 -25.63 -9.34
C LYS A 27 -10.22 -26.31 -10.70
N THR A 28 -9.62 -25.61 -11.66
CA THR A 28 -9.59 -26.05 -13.08
C THR A 28 -8.24 -26.60 -13.52
N SER A 29 -7.14 -26.18 -12.90
CA SER A 29 -5.77 -26.53 -13.30
C SER A 29 -4.99 -27.20 -12.17
N VAL A 30 -5.06 -28.54 -12.16
CA VAL A 30 -4.31 -29.40 -11.23
C VAL A 30 -2.79 -29.25 -11.38
N CYS A 31 -2.31 -28.74 -12.53
CA CYS A 31 -0.88 -28.60 -12.80
C CYS A 31 -0.17 -27.52 -11.99
N PHE A 32 -0.90 -26.55 -11.43
CA PHE A 32 -0.32 -25.42 -10.72
C PHE A 32 -0.94 -25.20 -9.34
N ASP A 33 -1.66 -26.19 -8.82
CA ASP A 33 -2.40 -26.07 -7.57
C ASP A 33 -1.52 -25.62 -6.38
N SER A 34 -0.30 -26.14 -6.26
CA SER A 34 0.66 -25.70 -5.24
C SER A 34 1.08 -24.24 -5.42
N ASN A 35 1.34 -23.80 -6.66
CA ASN A 35 1.69 -22.41 -6.96
C ASN A 35 0.51 -21.48 -6.64
N PHE A 36 -0.72 -21.88 -6.96
CA PHE A 36 -1.91 -21.09 -6.66
C PHE A 36 -2.17 -20.98 -5.16
N ARG A 37 -2.00 -22.07 -4.40
CA ARG A 37 -2.12 -22.04 -2.94
C ARG A 37 -1.10 -21.10 -2.30
N ARG A 38 0.16 -21.17 -2.73
CA ARG A 38 1.21 -20.26 -2.24
C ARG A 38 0.90 -18.80 -2.57
N LEU A 39 0.56 -18.51 -3.83
CA LEU A 39 0.22 -17.16 -4.27
C LEU A 39 -0.99 -16.61 -3.50
N ASN A 40 -2.01 -17.43 -3.22
CA ASN A 40 -3.15 -17.04 -2.40
C ASN A 40 -2.74 -16.72 -0.96
N SER A 41 -1.86 -17.53 -0.36
CA SER A 41 -1.33 -17.29 0.98
C SER A 41 -0.58 -15.96 1.05
N THR A 42 0.29 -15.68 0.07
CA THR A 42 0.99 -14.40 -0.03
C THR A 42 0.01 -13.24 -0.20
N LEU A 43 -1.05 -13.42 -0.99
CA LEU A 43 -2.06 -12.38 -1.19
C LEU A 43 -2.81 -12.08 0.13
N LEU A 44 -3.18 -13.11 0.89
CA LEU A 44 -3.85 -12.95 2.17
C LEU A 44 -2.95 -12.27 3.21
N SER A 45 -1.64 -12.53 3.21
CA SER A 45 -0.72 -11.88 4.14
C SER A 45 -0.54 -10.39 3.85
N ILE A 46 -0.63 -9.96 2.58
CA ILE A 46 -0.52 -8.53 2.21
C ILE A 46 -1.85 -7.77 2.26
N LYS A 47 -2.98 -8.48 2.35
CA LYS A 47 -4.32 -7.88 2.42
C LYS A 47 -4.46 -6.76 3.48
N PRO A 48 -4.08 -6.95 4.75
CA PRO A 48 -4.23 -5.90 5.75
C PRO A 48 -3.43 -4.63 5.40
N VAL A 49 -2.24 -4.80 4.81
CA VAL A 49 -1.40 -3.67 4.36
C VAL A 49 -2.07 -2.90 3.23
N LEU A 50 -2.67 -3.60 2.26
CA LEU A 50 -3.41 -2.98 1.17
C LEU A 50 -4.63 -2.19 1.66
N GLU A 51 -5.35 -2.73 2.65
CA GLU A 51 -6.51 -2.06 3.27
C GLU A 51 -6.08 -0.79 4.03
N ASP A 52 -4.96 -0.84 4.75
CA ASP A 52 -4.40 0.33 5.42
C ASP A 52 -3.93 1.41 4.43
N ILE A 53 -3.25 1.02 3.34
CA ILE A 53 -2.84 1.95 2.29
C ILE A 53 -4.06 2.65 1.69
N GLU A 54 -5.11 1.90 1.34
CA GLU A 54 -6.32 2.49 0.76
C GLU A 54 -7.04 3.44 1.73
N ARG A 55 -7.14 3.06 3.00
CA ARG A 55 -7.76 3.87 4.05
C ARG A 55 -6.98 5.16 4.30
N LEU A 56 -5.67 5.06 4.48
CA LEU A 56 -4.80 6.21 4.73
C LEU A 56 -4.75 7.15 3.54
N ASN A 57 -4.75 6.62 2.32
CA ASN A 57 -4.74 7.46 1.13
C ASN A 57 -6.03 8.29 0.98
N LYS A 58 -7.19 7.71 1.31
CA LYS A 58 -8.48 8.43 1.34
C LYS A 58 -8.47 9.56 2.38
N ALA A 59 -7.85 9.34 3.55
CA ALA A 59 -7.77 10.34 4.60
C ALA A 59 -6.80 11.49 4.29
N LEU A 60 -5.85 11.28 3.37
CA LEU A 60 -4.73 12.19 3.10
C LEU A 60 -4.82 12.84 1.70
N GLU A 61 -6.02 12.94 1.13
CA GLU A 61 -6.41 13.56 -0.17
C GLU A 61 -5.23 13.89 -1.13
N GLY A 62 -5.13 13.18 -2.27
CA GLY A 62 -4.23 13.56 -3.38
C GLY A 62 -3.01 12.66 -3.63
N ARG A 63 -3.00 11.40 -3.17
CA ARG A 63 -1.91 10.43 -3.40
C ARG A 63 -2.35 9.20 -4.22
N GLU A 64 -3.29 9.37 -5.15
CA GLU A 64 -3.81 8.28 -6.00
C GLU A 64 -2.73 7.61 -6.87
N SER A 65 -1.70 8.35 -7.31
CA SER A 65 -0.63 7.83 -8.16
C SER A 65 0.22 6.73 -7.50
N GLU A 66 0.31 6.72 -6.17
CA GLU A 66 1.08 5.70 -5.44
C GLU A 66 0.31 4.37 -5.36
N ILE A 67 -1.03 4.41 -5.39
CA ILE A 67 -1.90 3.22 -5.41
C ILE A 67 -1.85 2.51 -6.77
N ASP A 68 -1.66 3.26 -7.86
CA ASP A 68 -1.68 2.72 -9.22
C ASP A 68 -0.58 1.68 -9.47
N ILE A 69 0.58 1.82 -8.82
CA ILE A 69 1.68 0.85 -9.00
C ILE A 69 1.30 -0.49 -8.35
N PHE A 70 0.71 -0.47 -7.15
CA PHE A 70 0.19 -1.67 -6.50
C PHE A 70 -0.96 -2.29 -7.29
N LYS A 71 -1.86 -1.47 -7.84
CA LYS A 71 -2.96 -1.93 -8.69
C LYS A 71 -2.45 -2.65 -9.94
N LYS A 72 -1.56 -2.02 -10.72
CA LYS A 72 -0.96 -2.62 -11.92
C LYS A 72 -0.32 -3.97 -11.60
N ARG A 73 0.33 -4.06 -10.44
CA ARG A 73 0.95 -5.31 -10.00
C ARG A 73 -0.05 -6.44 -9.77
N LEU A 74 -1.17 -6.14 -9.14
CA LEU A 74 -2.26 -7.11 -8.93
C LEU A 74 -2.90 -7.53 -10.26
N GLU A 75 -3.08 -6.61 -11.20
CA GLU A 75 -3.60 -6.88 -12.55
C GLU A 75 -2.66 -7.75 -13.39
N GLU A 76 -1.34 -7.53 -13.30
CA GLU A 76 -0.34 -8.38 -13.95
C GLU A 76 -0.39 -9.81 -13.43
N GLY A 77 -0.53 -9.96 -12.11
CA GLY A 77 -0.71 -11.26 -11.48
C GLY A 77 -1.96 -11.98 -11.98
N GLU A 78 -3.07 -11.25 -12.10
CA GLU A 78 -4.35 -11.80 -12.55
C GLU A 78 -4.25 -12.34 -13.99
N LYS A 79 -3.63 -11.58 -14.88
CA LYS A 79 -3.35 -12.00 -16.27
C LYS A 79 -2.47 -13.24 -16.31
N LEU A 80 -1.46 -13.35 -15.44
CA LEU A 80 -0.57 -14.50 -15.42
C LEU A 80 -1.28 -15.77 -14.95
N VAL A 81 -2.09 -15.68 -13.89
CA VAL A 81 -2.89 -16.78 -13.35
C VAL A 81 -3.89 -17.29 -14.40
N ARG A 82 -4.58 -16.39 -15.10
CA ARG A 82 -5.50 -16.78 -16.18
C ARG A 82 -4.79 -17.47 -17.34
N LYS A 83 -3.56 -17.06 -17.67
CA LYS A 83 -2.75 -17.70 -18.72
C LYS A 83 -2.26 -19.08 -18.30
N SER A 84 -1.79 -19.25 -17.06
CA SER A 84 -1.32 -20.55 -16.56
C SER A 84 -2.45 -21.57 -16.44
N ALA A 85 -3.65 -21.15 -16.03
CA ALA A 85 -4.83 -22.01 -15.92
C ALA A 85 -5.21 -22.71 -17.25
N LYS A 86 -4.93 -22.09 -18.39
CA LYS A 86 -5.24 -22.62 -19.73
C LYS A 86 -4.25 -23.67 -20.24
N ILE A 87 -3.11 -23.86 -19.56
CA ILE A 87 -2.07 -24.79 -20.00
C ILE A 87 -2.53 -26.23 -19.77
N LYS A 88 -2.49 -27.02 -20.85
CA LYS A 88 -2.85 -28.45 -20.83
C LYS A 88 -1.77 -29.28 -20.15
N ARG A 89 -2.17 -30.35 -19.46
CA ARG A 89 -1.27 -31.21 -18.66
C ARG A 89 -0.10 -31.80 -19.44
N TYR A 90 -0.32 -32.13 -20.72
CA TYR A 90 0.70 -32.71 -21.60
C TYR A 90 1.76 -31.69 -22.07
N ASN A 91 1.54 -30.38 -21.88
CA ASN A 91 2.48 -29.36 -22.34
C ASN A 91 3.56 -29.08 -21.27
N VAL A 92 4.50 -30.02 -21.12
CA VAL A 92 5.51 -30.03 -20.05
C VAL A 92 6.40 -28.79 -20.08
N CYS A 93 6.85 -28.35 -21.27
CA CYS A 93 7.70 -27.16 -21.42
C CYS A 93 6.96 -25.89 -20.96
N LYS A 94 5.71 -25.69 -21.39
CA LYS A 94 4.90 -24.57 -20.92
C LYS A 94 4.61 -24.68 -19.43
N ARG A 95 4.40 -25.89 -18.90
CA ARG A 95 4.17 -26.10 -17.47
C ARG A 95 5.37 -25.64 -16.64
N TRP A 96 6.58 -26.05 -17.00
CA TRP A 96 7.79 -25.60 -16.32
C TRP A 96 7.95 -24.07 -16.40
N TYR A 97 7.78 -23.50 -17.60
CA TYR A 97 7.88 -22.06 -17.82
C TYR A 97 6.88 -21.24 -16.96
N TYR A 98 5.61 -21.63 -16.96
CA TYR A 98 4.58 -20.93 -16.19
C TYR A 98 4.70 -21.17 -14.69
N SER A 99 5.20 -22.34 -14.26
CA SER A 99 5.48 -22.58 -12.84
C SER A 99 6.57 -21.65 -12.35
N LYS A 100 7.66 -21.48 -13.13
CA LYS A 100 8.72 -20.52 -12.80
C LYS A 100 8.18 -19.10 -12.76
N LYS A 101 7.38 -18.69 -13.75
CA LYS A 101 6.75 -17.36 -13.74
C LYS A 101 5.82 -17.11 -12.54
N LEU A 102 5.07 -18.11 -12.10
CA LEU A 102 4.19 -17.99 -10.93
C LEU A 102 5.02 -17.86 -9.64
N ALA A 103 6.10 -18.64 -9.50
CA ALA A 103 7.02 -18.52 -8.38
C ALA A 103 7.72 -17.15 -8.38
N ASP A 104 8.16 -16.69 -9.55
CA ASP A 104 8.74 -15.35 -9.73
C ASP A 104 7.71 -14.28 -9.34
N LEU A 105 6.44 -14.41 -9.76
CA LEU A 105 5.37 -13.48 -9.38
C LEU A 105 5.18 -13.43 -7.86
N GLU A 106 5.11 -14.59 -7.19
CA GLU A 106 4.96 -14.66 -5.73
C GLU A 106 6.11 -13.90 -5.03
N GLN A 107 7.36 -14.27 -5.34
CA GLN A 107 8.54 -13.68 -4.73
C GLN A 107 8.65 -12.18 -5.02
N SER A 108 8.45 -11.80 -6.27
CA SER A 108 8.57 -10.41 -6.68
C SER A 108 7.37 -9.57 -6.25
N THR A 109 6.20 -10.15 -5.95
CA THR A 109 5.08 -9.44 -5.34
C THR A 109 5.38 -9.14 -3.89
N MET A 110 5.81 -10.14 -3.11
CA MET A 110 6.18 -9.94 -1.70
C MET A 110 7.29 -8.89 -1.55
N LYS A 111 8.37 -9.03 -2.33
CA LYS A 111 9.47 -8.06 -2.34
C LYS A 111 9.04 -6.67 -2.80
N PHE A 112 8.13 -6.58 -3.76
CA PHE A 112 7.59 -5.29 -4.21
C PHE A 112 6.84 -4.58 -3.08
N PHE A 113 5.95 -5.28 -2.38
CA PHE A 113 5.21 -4.75 -1.24
C PHE A 113 6.12 -4.37 -0.07
N GLU A 114 7.13 -5.17 0.24
CA GLU A 114 8.12 -4.84 1.27
C GLU A 114 8.90 -3.57 0.92
N VAL A 115 9.50 -3.52 -0.28
CA VAL A 115 10.33 -2.38 -0.70
C VAL A 115 9.50 -1.10 -0.82
N HIS A 116 8.35 -1.16 -1.49
CA HIS A 116 7.51 0.03 -1.68
C HIS A 116 6.85 0.46 -0.37
N GLY A 117 6.42 -0.47 0.47
CA GLY A 117 5.88 -0.17 1.80
C GLY A 117 6.91 0.49 2.71
N LEU A 118 8.16 0.01 2.72
CA LEU A 118 9.27 0.64 3.43
C LEU A 118 9.57 2.04 2.89
N MET A 119 9.62 2.19 1.56
CA MET A 119 9.90 3.47 0.90
C MET A 119 8.84 4.52 1.23
N GLN A 120 7.55 4.15 1.16
CA GLN A 120 6.43 5.01 1.53
C GLN A 120 6.50 5.41 3.00
N SER A 121 6.75 4.44 3.90
CA SER A 121 6.89 4.70 5.33
C SER A 121 8.01 5.70 5.63
N CYS A 122 9.18 5.54 4.98
CA CYS A 122 10.30 6.47 5.13
C CYS A 122 9.96 7.87 4.61
N ARG A 123 9.30 7.96 3.44
CA ARG A 123 8.87 9.23 2.84
C ARG A 123 7.89 9.96 3.77
N ASP A 124 6.91 9.24 4.30
CA ASP A 124 5.87 9.81 5.15
C ASP A 124 6.43 10.31 6.48
N ARG A 125 7.33 9.53 7.10
CA ARG A 125 8.06 9.99 8.29
C ARG A 125 8.84 11.28 8.02
N LYS A 126 9.53 11.38 6.89
CA LYS A 126 10.25 12.61 6.52
C LYS A 126 9.31 13.79 6.31
N LYS A 127 8.16 13.60 5.64
CA LYS A 127 7.15 14.65 5.47
C LYS A 127 6.61 15.13 6.81
N ILE A 128 6.28 14.19 7.71
CA ILE A 128 5.83 14.51 9.07
C ILE A 128 6.90 15.30 9.83
N LEU A 129 8.17 14.88 9.76
CA LEU A 129 9.26 15.60 10.43
C LEU A 129 9.43 17.04 9.91
N VAL A 130 9.28 17.25 8.60
CA VAL A 130 9.31 18.60 8.02
C VAL A 130 8.13 19.43 8.53
N ALA A 131 6.91 18.88 8.48
CA ALA A 131 5.71 19.58 8.96
C ALA A 131 5.81 19.95 10.46
N LEU A 132 6.29 19.03 11.31
CA LEU A 132 6.50 19.28 12.73
C LEU A 132 7.56 20.36 12.98
N LYS A 133 8.60 20.41 12.16
CA LYS A 133 9.62 21.46 12.26
C LYS A 133 9.02 22.83 11.94
N GLU A 134 8.26 22.93 10.85
CA GLU A 134 7.57 24.16 10.45
C GLU A 134 6.54 24.61 11.51
N GLU A 135 5.83 23.68 12.14
CA GLU A 135 4.92 23.97 13.24
C GLU A 135 5.67 24.44 14.51
N GLY A 136 6.80 23.83 14.83
CA GLY A 136 7.67 24.26 15.93
C GLY A 136 8.17 25.69 15.76
N GLU A 137 8.63 26.04 14.55
CA GLU A 137 9.08 27.41 14.22
C GLU A 137 7.95 28.45 14.40
N LYS A 138 6.72 28.11 13.99
CA LYS A 138 5.55 28.98 14.20
C LYS A 138 5.20 29.14 15.68
N LEU A 139 5.29 28.07 16.46
CA LEU A 139 5.03 28.12 17.90
C LEU A 139 6.06 28.98 18.63
N ASP A 140 7.34 28.90 18.24
CA ASP A 140 8.40 29.74 18.79
C ASP A 140 8.16 31.23 18.48
N GLU A 141 7.71 31.56 17.26
CA GLU A 141 7.34 32.92 16.87
C GLU A 141 6.14 33.45 17.67
N ILE A 142 5.10 32.63 17.86
CA ILE A 142 3.95 32.97 18.71
C ILE A 142 4.41 33.19 20.16
N TYR A 143 5.31 32.36 20.68
CA TYR A 143 5.80 32.51 22.04
C TYR A 143 6.62 33.80 22.22
N ALA A 144 7.47 34.15 21.25
CA ALA A 144 8.23 35.40 21.26
C ALA A 144 7.31 36.62 21.27
N THR A 145 6.32 36.68 20.38
CA THR A 145 5.36 37.79 20.33
C THR A 145 4.54 37.93 21.61
N LEU A 146 4.09 36.80 22.20
CA LEU A 146 3.40 36.81 23.50
C LEU A 146 4.27 37.36 24.63
N LYS A 147 5.56 37.02 24.64
CA LYS A 147 6.53 37.51 25.64
C LYS A 147 6.73 39.02 25.53
N ASP A 148 6.92 39.54 24.32
CA ASP A 148 7.12 40.97 24.07
C ASP A 148 5.89 41.80 24.47
N MET A 149 4.68 41.31 24.18
CA MET A 149 3.44 41.95 24.63
C MET A 149 3.32 42.01 26.16
N LYS A 150 3.82 40.99 26.87
CA LYS A 150 3.78 40.94 28.33
C LYS A 150 4.77 41.92 28.96
N LEU A 151 5.97 42.06 28.37
CA LEU A 151 7.01 43.00 28.81
C LEU A 151 6.61 44.46 28.62
N ASN A 152 5.87 44.78 27.55
CA ASN A 152 5.39 46.14 27.29
C ASN A 152 4.23 46.59 28.21
N LYS A 153 3.62 45.67 28.98
CA LYS A 153 2.55 46.01 29.95
C LYS A 153 3.06 46.22 31.38
N THR A 154 4.34 46.00 31.65
CA THR A 154 4.92 46.26 32.97
C THR A 154 4.94 47.78 33.22
N PRO A 155 4.26 48.31 34.26
CA PRO A 155 4.17 49.75 34.48
C PRO A 155 5.57 50.34 34.64
N ARG A 156 5.91 51.32 33.80
CA ARG A 156 7.04 52.21 34.06
C ARG A 156 6.70 52.97 35.34
N ILE A 157 7.23 52.51 36.46
CA ILE A 157 7.23 53.29 37.70
C ILE A 157 8.11 54.50 37.39
N SER A 158 7.46 55.61 37.04
CA SER A 158 8.12 56.92 36.95
C SER A 158 8.39 57.36 38.39
N THR A 159 9.62 57.15 38.84
CA THR A 159 10.11 57.73 40.10
C THR A 159 10.17 59.24 39.92
N ILE A 160 9.30 59.95 40.64
CA ILE A 160 9.38 61.40 40.90
C ILE A 160 10.35 61.61 42.05
#